data_AF-A0A958R627-F1
#
_entry.id   AF-A0A958R627-F1
#
_cell.length_a   1.000
_cell.length_b   1.000
_cell.length_c   1.000
_cell.angle_alpha   90.00
_cell.angle_beta   90.00
_cell.angle_gamma   90.00
#
_symmetry.space_group_name_H-M   'P 1'
#
loop_
_entity.id
_entity.type
_entity.pdbx_description
1 polymer ?
#
loop_
_entity_poly.entity_id
_entity_poly.type
_entity_poly.pdbx_seq_one_letter_code
_entity_poly.pdbx_strand_id
1 'polypeptide(L)' 'MKHSKIVLVDEATANIDVKNDAIIQKVISEKFKFCTVLTIAHRLTTLANSDKILVMESGAAVEFGSPAEL' A
#
# COMPACT_ATOMS: atom_id res chain seq x y z
N MET A 1 4.87 18.16 -14.59
CA MET A 1 4.65 17.18 -13.50
C MET A 1 3.25 16.62 -13.67
N LYS A 2 3.08 15.29 -13.81
CA LYS A 2 1.73 14.69 -13.89
C LYS A 2 1.13 14.72 -12.48
N HIS A 3 0.08 15.53 -12.28
CA HIS A 3 -0.76 15.47 -11.07
C HIS A 3 -1.72 14.29 -11.19
N SER A 4 -1.20 13.07 -11.03
CA SER A 4 -2.04 11.89 -10.91
C SER A 4 -2.73 11.92 -9.56
N LYS A 5 -4.06 12.03 -9.56
CA LYS A 5 -4.87 12.01 -8.32
C LYS A 5 -4.88 10.65 -7.64
N ILE A 6 -4.56 9.59 -8.40
CA ILE A 6 -4.57 8.20 -7.96
C ILE A 6 -3.25 7.56 -8.41
N VAL A 7 -2.60 6.87 -7.48
CA VAL A 7 -1.36 6.11 -7.69
C VAL A 7 -1.64 4.66 -7.33
N LEU A 8 -1.42 3.75 -8.27
CA LEU A 8 -1.44 2.31 -8.01
C LEU A 8 0.00 1.83 -7.85
N VAL A 9 0.29 1.19 -6.72
CA VAL A 9 1.59 0.60 -6.41
C VAL A 9 1.36 -0.90 -6.27
N ASP A 10 2.07 -1.69 -7.08
CA ASP A 10 2.02 -3.15 -6.98
C ASP A 10 3.32 -3.61 -6.32
N GLU A 11 3.23 -4.20 -5.14
CA GLU A 11 4.34 -4.84 -4.42
C GLU A 11 4.66 -6.19 -5.09
N ALA A 12 5.05 -6.15 -6.37
CA ALA A 12 5.60 -7.30 -7.08
C ALA A 12 7.08 -7.50 -6.68
N THR A 13 7.39 -7.50 -5.39
CA THR A 13 8.76 -7.49 -4.88
C THR A 13 9.09 -8.76 -4.13
N ALA A 14 9.21 -9.83 -4.91
CA ALA A 14 9.94 -11.03 -4.48
C ALA A 14 11.45 -10.76 -4.25
N ASN A 15 11.97 -9.57 -4.59
CA ASN A 15 13.41 -9.30 -4.64
C ASN A 15 13.88 -7.96 -4.04
N ILE A 16 13.00 -7.19 -3.38
CA ILE A 16 13.42 -5.99 -2.64
C ILE A 16 13.62 -6.33 -1.16
N ASP A 17 14.82 -6.02 -0.66
CA ASP A 17 15.21 -6.14 0.73
C ASP A 17 14.30 -5.24 1.60
N VAL A 18 13.85 -5.74 2.76
CA VAL A 18 12.96 -5.05 3.72
C VAL A 18 13.42 -3.63 4.03
N LYS A 19 14.74 -3.40 4.02
CA LYS A 19 15.33 -2.06 4.22
C LYS A 19 14.97 -1.06 3.13
N ASN A 20 14.93 -1.51 1.88
CA ASN A 20 14.59 -0.68 0.73
C ASN A 20 13.07 -0.44 0.64
N ASP A 21 12.25 -1.41 1.05
CA ASP A 21 10.79 -1.24 1.10
C ASP A 21 10.39 -0.07 2.02
N ALA A 22 10.99 0.03 3.20
CA ALA A 22 10.72 1.12 4.13
C ALA A 22 11.06 2.50 3.55
N ILE A 23 12.14 2.60 2.76
CA ILE A 23 12.54 3.84 2.09
C ILE A 23 11.54 4.18 0.99
N ILE A 24 11.14 3.21 0.18
CA ILE A 24 10.17 3.38 -0.90
C ILE A 24 8.82 3.85 -0.32
N GLN A 25 8.33 3.21 0.73
CA GLN A 25 7.09 3.60 1.41
C GLN A 25 7.16 5.03 1.97
N LYS A 26 8.31 5.41 2.55
CA LYS A 26 8.52 6.79 3.01
C LYS A 26 8.48 7.80 1.85
N VAL A 27 9.14 7.51 0.75
CA VAL A 27 9.13 8.40 -0.43
C VAL A 27 7.73 8.52 -1.02
N ILE A 28 6.99 7.41 -1.09
CA ILE A 28 5.60 7.39 -1.59
C ILE A 28 4.70 8.24 -0.69
N SER A 29 4.73 8.01 0.63
CA SER A 29 3.91 8.78 1.57
C SER A 29 4.24 10.28 1.57
N GLU A 30 5.51 10.67 1.41
CA GLU A 30 5.91 12.08 1.32
C GLU A 30 5.52 12.72 -0.01
N LYS A 31 5.76 12.04 -1.14
CA LYS A 31 5.50 12.58 -2.49
C LYS A 31 4.02 12.60 -2.85
N PHE A 32 3.25 11.66 -2.32
CA PHE A 32 1.84 11.46 -2.67
C PHE A 32 0.90 11.73 -1.51
N LYS A 33 1.34 12.51 -0.50
CA LYS A 33 0.52 12.91 0.65
C LYS A 33 -0.86 13.47 0.32
N PHE A 34 -1.02 14.06 -0.87
CA PHE A 34 -2.27 14.65 -1.35
C PHE A 34 -2.94 13.86 -2.49
N CYS A 35 -2.50 12.63 -2.74
CA CYS A 35 -3.04 11.74 -3.76
C CYS A 35 -3.56 10.45 -3.11
N THR A 36 -4.55 9.81 -3.73
CA THR A 36 -4.99 8.48 -3.30
C THR A 36 -3.95 7.46 -3.73
N VAL A 37 -3.42 6.68 -2.78
CA VAL A 37 -2.47 5.59 -3.06
C VAL A 37 -3.18 4.27 -2.81
N LEU A 38 -3.25 3.42 -3.83
CA LEU A 38 -3.71 2.05 -3.73
C LEU A 38 -2.48 1.15 -3.83
N THR A 39 -2.21 0.37 -2.78
CA THR A 39 -1.07 -0.54 -2.74
C THR A 39 -1.57 -1.98 -2.69
N ILE A 40 -1.15 -2.80 -3.65
CA ILE A 40 -1.32 -4.25 -3.58
C ILE A 40 -0.07 -4.80 -2.90
N ALA A 41 -0.24 -5.42 -1.73
CA ALA A 41 0.87 -5.88 -0.91
C ALA A 41 0.71 -7.36 -0.53
N HIS A 42 1.82 -8.07 -0.46
CA HIS A 42 1.89 -9.46 0.02
C HIS A 42 2.36 -9.52 1.48
N ARG A 43 2.86 -8.41 2.03
CA ARG A 43 3.36 -8.31 3.41
C ARG A 43 2.50 -7.36 4.23
N LEU A 44 2.03 -7.83 5.38
CA LEU A 44 1.22 -7.02 6.31
C LEU A 44 1.99 -5.81 6.85
N THR A 45 3.31 -5.94 7.04
CA THR A 45 4.19 -4.85 7.51
C THR A 45 4.17 -3.64 6.58
N THR A 46 3.97 -3.86 5.27
CA THR A 46 3.90 -2.80 4.26
C THR A 46 2.57 -2.04 4.36
N LEU A 47 1.51 -2.71 4.81
CA LEU A 47 0.15 -2.16 4.94
C LEU A 47 -0.13 -1.49 6.29
N ALA A 48 0.76 -1.65 7.28
CA ALA A 48 0.56 -1.11 8.62
C ALA A 48 0.39 0.43 8.66
N ASN A 49 0.89 1.14 7.65
CA ASN A 49 0.77 2.60 7.54
C ASN A 49 -0.38 3.05 6.61
N SER A 50 -1.23 2.13 6.14
CA SER A 50 -2.36 2.45 5.27
C SER A 50 -3.56 2.97 6.06
N ASP A 51 -4.32 3.90 5.48
CA ASP A 51 -5.56 4.39 6.11
C ASP A 51 -6.60 3.28 6.25
N LYS A 52 -6.68 2.39 5.23
CA LYS A 52 -7.55 1.22 5.20
C LYS A 52 -6.88 0.07 4.46
N ILE A 53 -7.26 -1.15 4.82
CA ILE A 53 -6.84 -2.41 4.18
C ILE A 53 -8.10 -3.10 3.64
N LEU A 54 -7.98 -3.64 2.42
CA LEU A 54 -8.99 -4.47 1.77
C LEU A 54 -8.40 -5.88 1.60
N VAL A 55 -9.02 -6.87 2.23
CA VAL A 55 -8.65 -8.28 2.05
C VAL A 55 -9.52 -8.88 0.96
N MET A 56 -8.88 -9.47 -0.04
CA MET A 56 -9.57 -10.15 -1.13
C MET A 56 -9.31 -11.65 -1.07
N GLU A 57 -10.39 -12.44 -1.15
CA GLU A 57 -10.34 -13.89 -1.22
C GLU A 57 -11.29 -14.38 -2.32
N SER A 58 -10.82 -15.28 -3.18
CA SER A 58 -11.63 -15.87 -4.27
C SER A 58 -12.36 -14.84 -5.17
N GLY A 59 -11.75 -13.66 -5.35
CA GLY A 59 -12.33 -12.57 -6.16
C GLY A 59 -13.39 -11.73 -5.43
N ALA A 60 -13.62 -11.95 -4.15
CA ALA A 60 -14.53 -11.18 -3.31
C ALA A 60 -13.77 -10.40 -2.22
N ALA A 61 -14.30 -9.23 -1.85
CA ALA A 61 -13.84 -8.49 -0.67
C ALA A 61 -14.39 -9.17 0.58
N VAL A 62 -13.51 -9.74 1.40
CA VAL A 62 -13.91 -10.45 2.64
C VAL A 62 -13.79 -9.56 3.87
N GLU A 63 -12.84 -8.62 3.87
CA GLU A 63 -12.65 -7.68 4.99
C GLU A 63 -12.24 -6.30 4.47
N PHE A 64 -12.68 -5.27 5.19
CA PHE A 64 -12.33 -3.87 4.90
C PHE A 64 -12.38 -3.02 6.16
N GLY A 65 -11.24 -2.48 6.58
CA GLY A 65 -11.11 -1.75 7.84
C GLY A 65 -9.78 -1.01 7.95
N SER A 66 -9.57 -0.29 9.05
CA SER A 66 -8.25 0.24 9.37
C SER A 66 -7.29 -0.88 9.81
N PRO A 67 -5.96 -0.69 9.72
CA PRO A 67 -5.00 -1.69 10.20
C PRO A 67 -5.11 -2.03 11.69
N ALA A 68 -5.81 -1.22 12.49
CA ALA A 68 -6.03 -1.49 13.90
C ALA A 68 -7.29 -2.34 14.16
N GLU A 69 -8.17 -2.46 13.17
CA GLU A 69 -9.44 -3.20 13.25
C GLU A 69 -9.35 -4.60 12.62
N LEU A 70 -8.25 -4.90 11.93
CA LEU A 70 -7.95 -6.14 11.21
C LEU A 70 -6.72 -6.83 11.83
#